data_AF-A0A7X9Q451-F1
#
_entry.id   AF-A0A7X9Q451-F1
#
_cell.length_a   1.000
_cell.length_b   1.000
_cell.length_c   1.000
_cell.angle_alpha   90.00
_cell.angle_beta   90.00
_cell.angle_gamma   90.00
#
_symmetry.space_group_name_H-M   'P 1'
#
loop_
_entity.id
_entity.type
_entity.pdbx_description
1 polymer ?
#
loop_
_entity_poly.entity_id
_entity_poly.type
_entity_poly.pdbx_seq_one_letter_code
_entity_poly.pdbx_strand_id
1 'polypeptide(L)'
;MNFFTSDPRCLQIAESIVLPHPQQIHLAGTYGSVSQFILAAVAESATTAQNHLVIVKEAEDAAYFQNSLHFGNTNVMCSPFVMVL
;
A
#
# COMPACT_ATOMS: atom_id res chain seq x y z
N MET A 1 13.75 6.63 -7.28
CA MET A 1 13.90 5.38 -8.06
C MET A 1 12.55 4.65 -8.01
N ASN A 2 11.74 4.79 -9.05
CA ASN A 2 10.34 4.31 -9.14
C ASN A 2 10.27 2.85 -9.66
N PHE A 3 11.02 1.93 -9.04
CA PHE A 3 11.03 0.53 -9.50
C PHE A 3 9.67 -0.15 -9.35
N PHE A 4 8.88 0.24 -8.35
CA PHE A 4 7.57 -0.36 -8.07
C PHE A 4 6.43 0.33 -8.82
N THR A 5 6.49 1.65 -9.04
CA THR A 5 5.44 2.42 -9.74
C THR A 5 5.29 2.02 -11.21
N SER A 6 6.37 1.56 -11.83
CA SER A 6 6.38 1.06 -13.21
C SER A 6 6.39 -0.47 -13.30
N ASP A 7 6.31 -1.20 -12.19
CA ASP A 7 6.27 -2.66 -12.21
C ASP A 7 4.88 -3.12 -12.68
N PRO A 8 4.79 -3.96 -13.74
CA PRO A 8 3.51 -4.39 -14.28
C PRO A 8 2.64 -5.13 -13.26
N ARG A 9 3.24 -5.77 -12.24
CA ARG A 9 2.50 -6.44 -11.17
C ARG A 9 1.80 -5.44 -10.26
N CYS A 10 2.44 -4.32 -9.94
CA CYS A 10 1.82 -3.27 -9.13
C CYS A 10 0.71 -2.56 -9.91
N LEU A 11 0.91 -2.32 -11.21
CA LEU A 11 -0.10 -1.77 -12.10
C LEU A 11 -1.32 -2.70 -12.21
N GLN A 12 -1.10 -4.01 -12.38
CA GLN A 12 -2.17 -5.00 -12.43
C GLN A 12 -3.01 -5.01 -11.14
N ILE A 13 -2.37 -4.88 -9.98
CA ILE A 13 -3.07 -4.78 -8.69
C ILE A 13 -3.91 -3.49 -8.65
N ALA A 14 -3.34 -2.35 -9.03
CA ALA A 14 -4.05 -1.07 -9.04
C ALA A 14 -5.26 -1.09 -9.98
N GLU A 15 -5.11 -1.64 -11.19
CA GLU A 15 -6.21 -1.80 -12.14
C GLU A 15 -7.30 -2.73 -11.59
N SER A 16 -6.90 -3.83 -10.95
CA SER A 16 -7.84 -4.79 -10.36
C SER A 16 -8.68 -4.16 -9.24
N ILE A 17 -8.13 -3.21 -8.47
CA ILE A 17 -8.86 -2.48 -7.41
C ILE A 17 -9.90 -1.53 -8.01
N VAL A 18 -9.63 -0.94 -9.18
CA VAL A 18 -10.54 0.01 -9.85
C VAL A 18 -11.72 -0.71 -10.55
N LEU A 19 -11.65 -2.04 -10.70
CA LEU A 19 -12.74 -2.80 -11.31
C LEU A 19 -14.04 -2.67 -10.49
N PRO A 20 -15.22 -2.65 -11.15
CA PRO A 20 -16.50 -2.41 -10.49
C PRO A 20 -16.88 -3.45 -9.42
N HIS A 21 -16.25 -4.63 -9.43
CA HIS A 21 -16.54 -5.71 -8.50
C HIS A 21 -15.37 -5.89 -7.53
N PRO A 22 -15.63 -6.02 -6.23
CA PRO A 22 -14.59 -6.18 -5.23
C PRO A 22 -13.74 -7.42 -5.54
N GLN A 23 -12.42 -7.19 -5.67
CA GLN A 23 -11.44 -8.25 -5.90
C GLN A 23 -10.76 -8.62 -4.58
N GLN A 24 -10.57 -9.92 -4.32
CA GLN A 24 -9.70 -10.39 -3.25
C GLN A 24 -8.35 -10.79 -3.84
N ILE A 25 -7.33 -9.99 -3.57
CA ILE A 25 -5.97 -10.22 -4.07
C ILE A 25 -5.10 -10.68 -2.90
N HIS A 26 -4.50 -11.86 -3.03
CA HIS A 26 -3.58 -12.39 -2.04
C HIS A 26 -2.15 -12.32 -2.56
N LEU A 27 -1.30 -11.55 -1.88
CA LEU A 27 0.13 -11.49 -2.14
C LEU A 27 0.87 -12.41 -1.17
N ALA A 28 1.59 -13.39 -1.71
CA ALA A 28 2.47 -14.28 -0.95
C ALA A 28 3.94 -14.00 -1.27
N GLY A 29 4.84 -14.31 -0.33
CA GLY A 29 6.29 -14.14 -0.51
C GLY A 29 6.77 -12.70 -0.42
N THR A 30 6.00 -11.80 0.20
CA THR A 30 6.46 -10.47 0.59
C THR A 30 7.29 -10.59 1.86
N TYR A 31 8.55 -10.14 1.80
CA TYR A 31 9.47 -10.16 2.94
C TYR A 31 9.95 -8.74 3.26
N GLY A 32 10.06 -8.43 4.55
CA GLY A 32 10.48 -7.11 5.00
C GLY A 32 9.54 -6.00 4.50
N SER A 33 10.13 -4.89 4.02
CA SER A 33 9.40 -3.68 3.63
C SER A 33 8.71 -3.73 2.25
N VAL A 34 8.74 -4.87 1.56
CA VAL A 34 8.22 -4.98 0.19
C VAL A 34 6.72 -4.68 0.12
N SER A 35 5.93 -5.10 1.10
CA SER A 35 4.48 -4.84 1.15
C SER A 35 4.16 -3.34 1.19
N GLN A 36 4.97 -2.56 1.91
CA GLN A 36 4.83 -1.10 2.04
C GLN A 36 5.09 -0.42 0.70
N PHE A 37 6.15 -0.83 -0.02
CA PHE A 37 6.47 -0.27 -1.33
C PHE A 37 5.46 -0.63 -2.42
N ILE A 38 4.92 -1.85 -2.39
CA ILE A 38 3.84 -2.25 -3.31
C ILE A 38 2.60 -1.40 -3.05
N LEU A 39 2.21 -1.22 -1.79
CA LEU A 39 1.06 -0.39 -1.45
C LEU A 39 1.27 1.06 -1.89
N ALA A 40 2.45 1.65 -1.64
CA ALA A 40 2.77 3.00 -2.10
C ALA A 40 2.64 3.14 -3.62
N ALA A 41 3.16 2.17 -4.39
CA ALA A 41 3.10 2.18 -5.85
C ALA A 41 1.66 2.03 -6.38
N VAL A 42 0.85 1.19 -5.72
CA VAL A 42 -0.57 1.02 -6.07
C VAL A 42 -1.36 2.29 -5.77
N ALA A 43 -1.12 2.90 -4.60
CA ALA A 43 -1.75 4.13 -4.17
C ALA A 43 -1.42 5.32 -5.10
N GLU A 44 -0.18 5.39 -5.61
CA GLU A 44 0.26 6.43 -6.57
C GLU A 44 -0.19 6.16 -8.03
N SER A 45 -0.85 5.03 -8.30
CA SER A 45 -1.30 4.64 -9.63
C SER A 45 -2.79 4.95 -9.83
N ALA A 46 -3.56 4.01 -10.40
CA ALA A 46 -4.97 4.14 -10.74
C ALA A 46 -5.89 4.42 -9.53
N THR A 47 -5.36 4.29 -8.31
CA THR A 47 -6.11 4.46 -7.05
C THR A 47 -5.76 5.74 -6.29
N THR A 48 -5.02 6.67 -6.89
CA THR A 48 -4.60 7.95 -6.27
C THR A 48 -5.76 8.79 -5.70
N ALA A 49 -6.95 8.67 -6.29
CA ALA A 49 -8.14 9.41 -5.83
C ALA A 49 -8.96 8.66 -4.77
N GLN A 50 -8.51 7.49 -4.30
CA GLN A 50 -9.21 6.64 -3.35
C GLN A 50 -8.47 6.58 -2.01
N ASN A 51 -9.23 6.46 -0.91
CA ASN A 51 -8.65 6.26 0.41
C ASN A 51 -8.28 4.79 0.60
N HIS A 52 -7.08 4.51 1.07
CA HIS A 52 -6.60 3.16 1.35
C HIS A 52 -6.65 2.88 2.85
N LEU A 53 -7.24 1.75 3.22
CA LEU A 53 -7.27 1.28 4.61
C LEU A 53 -6.33 0.09 4.78
N VAL A 54 -5.29 0.24 5.60
CA VAL A 54 -4.38 -0.86 5.94
C VAL A 54 -4.70 -1.37 7.34
N ILE A 55 -4.98 -2.67 7.43
CA ILE A 55 -5.21 -3.38 8.70
C ILE A 55 -3.95 -4.20 9.00
N VAL A 56 -3.31 -3.87 10.11
CA VAL A 56 -2.16 -4.61 10.64
C VAL A 56 -2.54 -5.27 11.96
N LYS A 57 -1.79 -6.31 12.34
CA LYS A 57 -2.13 -7.12 13.52
C LYS A 57 -1.86 -6.39 14.83
N GLU A 58 -0.70 -5.74 14.93
CA GLU A 58 -0.23 -5.10 16.16
C GLU A 58 0.08 -3.61 15.91
N ALA A 59 -0.02 -2.79 16.95
CA ALA A 59 0.28 -1.35 16.86
C ALA A 59 1.75 -1.06 16.53
N GLU A 60 2.67 -1.93 16.96
CA GLU A 60 4.10 -1.82 16.64
C GLU A 60 4.34 -2.00 15.13
N ASP A 61 3.69 -3.00 14.51
CA ASP A 61 3.75 -3.19 13.06
C ASP A 61 3.20 -1.97 12.32
N ALA A 62 2.14 -1.34 12.82
CA ALA A 62 1.58 -0.11 12.25
C ALA A 62 2.60 1.02 12.22
N ALA A 63 3.31 1.22 13.34
CA ALA A 63 4.34 2.25 13.48
C ALA A 63 5.53 1.96 12.54
N TYR A 64 5.99 0.71 12.45
CA TYR A 64 7.04 0.31 11.50
C TYR A 64 6.60 0.53 10.05
N PHE A 65 5.36 0.17 9.71
CA PHE A 65 4.80 0.31 8.38
C PHE A 65 4.71 1.77 7.93
N GLN A 66 4.31 2.66 8.83
CA GLN A 66 4.32 4.10 8.60
C GLN A 66 5.74 4.64 8.38
N ASN A 67 6.71 4.25 9.20
CA ASN A 67 8.08 4.74 9.07
C ASN A 67 8.70 4.35 7.73
N SER A 68 8.44 3.13 7.26
CA SER A 68 8.91 2.69 5.94
C SER A 68 8.22 3.43 4.79
N LEU A 69 6.94 3.80 4.95
CA LEU A 69 6.22 4.61 3.96
C LEU A 69 6.62 6.09 3.96
N HIS A 70 6.91 6.67 5.13
CA HIS A 70 7.32 8.07 5.25
C HIS A 70 8.67 8.36 4.57
N PHE A 71 9.53 7.34 4.46
CA PHE A 71 10.75 7.43 3.64
C PHE A 71 10.48 7.45 2.12
N GLY A 72 9.25 7.15 1.68
CA GLY A 72 8.85 7.08 0.27
C GLY A 72 7.78 8.09 -0.18
N ASN A 73 6.90 8.58 0.70
CA ASN A 73 5.85 9.55 0.35
C ASN A 73 5.35 10.37 1.56
N THR A 74 4.97 11.64 1.36
CA THR A 74 4.86 12.68 2.41
C THR A 74 3.47 12.88 3.05
N ASN A 75 2.46 12.07 2.72
CA ASN A 75 1.08 12.28 3.21
C ASN A 75 0.51 11.02 3.87
N VAL A 76 0.79 10.83 5.17
CA VAL A 76 0.34 9.66 5.93
C VAL A 76 -0.10 10.09 7.33
N MET A 77 -1.35 9.80 7.72
CA MET A 77 -1.84 9.98 9.10
C MET A 77 -2.07 8.63 9.77
N CYS A 78 -1.62 8.51 11.02
CA CYS A 78 -1.63 7.25 11.77
C CYS A 78 -2.44 7.40 13.07
N SER A 79 -3.40 6.50 13.27
CA SER A 79 -4.09 6.24 14.54
C SER A 79 -3.65 4.85 15.02
N PRO A 80 -3.55 4.57 16.34
CA PRO A 80 -2.93 3.34 16.87
C PRO A 80 -3.52 2.00 16.39
N PHE A 81 -4.61 2.02 15.62
CA PHE A 81 -5.28 0.82 15.10
C PHE A 81 -5.59 0.88 13.59
N VAL A 82 -5.40 2.03 12.95
CA VAL A 82 -5.84 2.26 11.56
C VAL A 82 -4.89 3.22 10.86
N MET A 83 -4.33 2.75 9.75
CA MET A 83 -3.56 3.57 8.82
C MET A 83 -4.42 3.89 7.60
N VAL A 84 -4.63 5.19 7.36
CA VAL A 84 -5.32 5.71 6.17
C VAL A 84 -4.29 6.42 5.31
N LEU A 85 -4.16 5.96 4.07
CA LEU A 85 -3.28 6.50 3.03
C LEU A 85 -4.12 7.11 1.91
#